data_AF-A0A962QGQ6-F1
#
_entry.id   AF-A0A962QGQ6-F1
#
_cell.length_a   1.000
_cell.length_b   1.000
_cell.length_c   1.000
_cell.angle_alpha   90.00
_cell.angle_beta   90.00
_cell.angle_gamma   90.00
#
_symmetry.space_group_name_H-M   'P 1'
#
loop_
_entity.id
_entity.type
_entity.pdbx_description
1 polymer ?
#
loop_
_entity_poly.entity_id
_entity_poly.type
_entity_poly.pdbx_seq_one_letter_code
_entity_poly.pdbx_strand_id
1 'polypeptide(L)'
;MLAPLGVLSAVDSHVLWIVLILLLTVRCVYELGGGSLAVVLTIISPGFLVTIMQGQVDIFVLLGSLLGSWLLILVKPQVAGLAIAYDVIAERRIDWLAVAFTAVCGVVWFFFMARPESAGLHTQVNITPYPWGIPVGLALFWLSIRRRDKWLAALATFFFAPYMSGSSLLVYSAIGTSRYGRLFAVLFSVVIWALALHWFI
;
A
#
# COMPACT_ATOMS: atom_id res chain seq x y z
N MET A 1 -9.12 20.46 2.98
CA MET A 1 -9.08 19.01 3.30
C MET A 1 -10.35 18.41 2.73
N LEU A 2 -10.27 17.45 1.81
CA LEU A 2 -11.47 16.74 1.35
C LEU A 2 -12.00 15.95 2.55
N ALA A 3 -13.18 16.30 3.06
CA ALA A 3 -13.85 15.54 4.09
C ALA A 3 -14.52 14.33 3.39
N PRO A 4 -14.02 13.10 3.56
CA PRO A 4 -14.79 11.94 3.11
C PRO A 4 -16.16 12.01 3.81
N LEU A 5 -17.26 11.92 3.07
CA LEU A 5 -18.63 12.14 3.59
C LEU A 5 -18.99 13.62 3.82
N GLY A 6 -18.88 14.45 2.78
CA GLY A 6 -19.16 15.90 2.81
C GLY A 6 -20.60 16.33 3.15
N VAL A 7 -21.48 15.38 3.50
CA VAL A 7 -22.84 15.64 4.02
C VAL A 7 -22.82 15.90 5.53
N LEU A 8 -21.74 15.50 6.22
CA LEU A 8 -21.59 15.58 7.67
C LEU A 8 -20.71 16.77 8.08
N SER A 9 -20.73 17.11 9.38
CA SER A 9 -19.75 18.04 9.93
C SER A 9 -18.33 17.47 9.77
N ALA A 10 -17.33 18.35 9.70
CA ALA A 10 -15.93 17.92 9.53
C ALA A 10 -15.46 16.98 10.66
N VAL A 11 -15.93 17.21 11.89
CA VAL A 11 -15.60 16.37 13.05
C VAL A 11 -16.25 14.99 12.91
N ASP A 12 -17.54 14.92 12.60
CA ASP A 12 -18.27 13.65 12.47
C ASP A 12 -17.73 12.82 11.30
N SER A 13 -17.47 13.48 10.16
CA SER A 13 -16.82 12.88 8.99
C SER A 13 -15.47 12.25 9.36
N HIS A 14 -14.62 12.99 10.09
CA HIS A 14 -13.30 12.50 10.46
C HIS A 14 -13.36 11.33 11.45
N VAL A 15 -14.22 11.40 12.47
CA VAL A 15 -14.43 10.32 13.44
C VAL A 15 -14.94 9.06 12.73
N LEU A 16 -15.96 9.18 11.89
CA LEU A 16 -16.48 8.05 11.12
C LEU A 16 -15.42 7.45 10.19
N TRP A 17 -14.60 8.29 9.57
CA TRP A 17 -13.51 7.84 8.70
C TRP A 17 -12.44 7.06 9.46
N ILE A 18 -12.03 7.53 10.65
CA ILE A 18 -11.08 6.82 11.53
C ILE A 18 -11.65 5.46 11.93
N VAL A 19 -12.90 5.44 12.40
CA VAL A 19 -13.58 4.20 12.82
C VAL A 19 -13.65 3.23 11.64
N LEU A 20 -14.02 3.71 10.45
CA LEU A 20 -14.06 2.90 9.24
C LEU A 20 -12.69 2.34 8.88
N ILE A 21 -11.64 3.16 8.80
CA ILE A 21 -10.27 2.70 8.50
C ILE A 21 -9.82 1.67 9.53
N LEU A 22 -10.06 1.90 10.82
CA LEU A 22 -9.69 0.98 11.88
C LEU A 22 -10.37 -0.37 11.69
N LEU A 23 -11.69 -0.40 11.58
CA LEU A 23 -12.46 -1.64 11.42
C LEU A 23 -12.07 -2.40 10.15
N LEU A 24 -11.92 -1.67 9.03
CA LEU A 24 -11.48 -2.26 7.78
C LEU A 24 -10.05 -2.80 7.89
N THR A 25 -9.13 -2.07 8.53
CA THR A 25 -7.75 -2.53 8.72
C THR A 25 -7.71 -3.81 9.55
N VAL A 26 -8.44 -3.86 10.67
CA VAL A 26 -8.55 -5.06 11.51
C VAL A 26 -9.07 -6.23 10.68
N ARG A 27 -10.19 -6.04 9.97
CA ARG A 27 -10.77 -7.08 9.12
C ARG A 27 -9.79 -7.55 8.06
N CYS A 28 -9.16 -6.61 7.35
CA CYS A 28 -8.24 -6.91 6.27
C CYS A 28 -7.02 -7.71 6.75
N VAL A 29 -6.45 -7.35 7.91
CA VAL A 29 -5.33 -8.09 8.51
C VAL A 29 -5.73 -9.53 8.83
N TYR A 30 -6.91 -9.76 9.41
CA TYR A 30 -7.39 -11.12 9.68
C TYR A 30 -7.66 -11.91 8.39
N GLU A 31 -8.26 -11.30 7.36
CA GLU A 31 -8.51 -11.94 6.06
C GLU A 31 -7.20 -12.27 5.31
N LEU A 32 -6.13 -11.52 5.55
CA LEU A 32 -4.78 -11.86 5.07
C LEU A 32 -4.18 -13.07 5.79
N GLY A 33 -4.81 -13.57 6.87
CA GLY A 33 -4.30 -14.63 7.72
C GLY A 33 -3.45 -14.13 8.89
N GLY A 34 -3.44 -12.82 9.14
CA GLY A 34 -2.78 -12.22 10.31
C GLY A 34 -3.51 -12.53 11.61
N GLY A 35 -2.76 -12.60 12.71
CA GLY A 35 -3.32 -12.73 14.06
C GLY A 35 -3.41 -11.38 14.79
N SER A 36 -3.82 -11.37 16.05
CA SER A 36 -3.95 -10.14 16.86
C SER A 36 -2.64 -9.35 16.98
N LEU A 37 -1.48 -10.02 16.98
CA LEU A 37 -0.19 -9.33 16.91
C LEU A 37 -0.03 -8.53 15.62
N ALA A 38 -0.37 -9.10 14.46
CA ALA A 38 -0.29 -8.40 13.17
C ALA A 38 -1.23 -7.21 13.12
N VAL A 39 -2.42 -7.33 13.73
CA VAL A 39 -3.38 -6.23 13.88
C VAL A 39 -2.75 -5.08 14.66
N VAL A 40 -2.20 -5.37 15.84
CA VAL A 40 -1.54 -4.37 16.68
C VAL A 40 -0.39 -3.71 15.91
N LEU A 41 0.52 -4.51 15.33
CA LEU A 41 1.67 -3.99 14.56
C LEU A 41 1.25 -3.12 13.38
N THR A 42 0.15 -3.46 12.70
CA THR A 42 -0.39 -2.65 11.59
C THR A 42 -0.99 -1.34 12.09
N ILE A 43 -1.81 -1.37 13.16
CA ILE A 43 -2.45 -0.17 13.71
C ILE A 43 -1.41 0.81 14.26
N ILE A 44 -0.38 0.31 14.95
CA ILE A 44 0.69 1.17 15.46
C ILE A 44 1.72 1.52 14.38
N SER A 45 1.54 1.08 13.13
CA SER A 45 2.51 1.40 12.08
C SER A 45 2.41 2.89 11.69
N PRO A 46 3.54 3.51 11.28
CA PRO A 46 3.54 4.88 10.76
C PRO A 46 2.53 5.07 9.62
N GLY A 47 2.37 4.06 8.76
CA GLY A 47 1.42 4.10 7.65
C GLY A 47 -0.03 4.26 8.09
N PHE A 48 -0.44 3.56 9.15
CA PHE A 48 -1.79 3.70 9.70
C PHE A 48 -2.00 5.09 10.30
N LEU A 49 -1.06 5.56 11.13
CA LEU A 49 -1.11 6.88 11.77
C LEU A 49 -1.20 8.01 10.73
N VAL A 50 -0.38 7.97 9.68
CA VAL A 50 -0.44 8.96 8.60
C VAL A 50 -1.75 8.84 7.82
N THR A 51 -2.26 7.63 7.60
CA THR A 51 -3.53 7.42 6.88
C THR A 51 -4.71 8.06 7.61
N ILE A 52 -4.81 7.86 8.93
CA ILE A 52 -5.89 8.47 9.73
C ILE A 52 -5.76 9.99 9.78
N MET A 53 -4.55 10.52 9.96
CA MET A 53 -4.30 11.97 10.03
C MET A 53 -4.60 12.69 8.72
N GLN A 54 -4.29 12.06 7.58
CA GLN A 54 -4.43 12.66 6.26
C GLN A 54 -5.74 12.30 5.55
N GLY A 55 -6.56 11.42 6.13
CA GLY A 55 -7.80 10.96 5.49
C GLY A 55 -7.56 10.19 4.18
N GLN A 56 -6.48 9.40 4.12
CA GLN A 56 -6.03 8.79 2.87
C GLN A 56 -6.83 7.55 2.48
N VAL A 57 -6.90 7.30 1.17
CA VAL A 57 -7.75 6.27 0.54
C VAL A 57 -7.07 4.91 0.35
N ASP A 58 -5.90 4.71 0.96
CA ASP A 58 -5.11 3.46 0.87
C ASP A 58 -5.88 2.23 1.36
N ILE A 59 -6.89 2.42 2.22
CA ILE A 59 -7.77 1.35 2.67
C ILE A 59 -8.57 0.69 1.54
N PHE A 60 -8.91 1.43 0.47
CA PHE A 60 -9.58 0.85 -0.70
C PHE A 60 -8.66 -0.08 -1.47
N VAL A 61 -7.37 0.22 -1.56
CA VAL A 61 -6.39 -0.67 -2.22
C VAL A 61 -6.27 -2.00 -1.46
N LEU A 62 -6.22 -1.93 -0.13
CA LEU A 62 -6.18 -3.12 0.72
C LEU A 62 -7.45 -3.98 0.55
N LEU A 63 -8.63 -3.34 0.54
CA LEU A 63 -9.89 -3.99 0.24
C LEU A 63 -9.92 -4.60 -1.17
N GLY A 64 -9.44 -3.87 -2.18
CA GLY A 64 -9.33 -4.36 -3.55
C GLY A 64 -8.47 -5.61 -3.65
N SER A 65 -7.34 -5.62 -2.96
CA SER A 65 -6.41 -6.77 -2.94
C SER A 65 -7.03 -8.03 -2.31
N LEU A 66 -7.91 -7.85 -1.30
CA LEU A 66 -8.64 -8.94 -0.66
C LEU A 66 -9.80 -9.44 -1.49
N LEU A 67 -10.63 -8.53 -1.99
CA LEU A 67 -11.80 -8.87 -2.81
C LEU A 67 -11.42 -9.34 -4.23
N GLY A 68 -10.15 -9.19 -4.63
CA GLY A 68 -9.71 -9.42 -6.00
C GLY A 68 -10.28 -8.38 -6.98
N SER A 69 -10.61 -7.18 -6.48
CA SER A 69 -11.12 -6.07 -7.29
C SER A 69 -9.98 -5.17 -7.74
N TRP A 70 -9.56 -5.34 -8.99
CA TRP A 70 -8.53 -4.51 -9.61
C TRP A 70 -8.92 -3.02 -9.65
N LEU A 71 -10.21 -2.71 -9.79
CA LEU A 71 -10.73 -1.34 -9.79
C LEU A 71 -10.37 -0.58 -8.51
N LEU A 72 -10.48 -1.25 -7.35
CA LEU A 72 -10.14 -0.65 -6.05
C LEU A 72 -8.64 -0.50 -5.85
N ILE A 73 -7.83 -1.42 -6.40
CA ILE A 73 -6.36 -1.31 -6.39
C ILE A 73 -5.91 -0.11 -7.25
N LEU A 74 -6.56 0.11 -8.39
CA LEU A 74 -6.27 1.23 -9.30
C LEU A 74 -6.59 2.62 -8.75
N VAL A 75 -7.24 2.73 -7.59
CA VAL A 75 -7.34 4.01 -6.88
C VAL A 75 -5.94 4.57 -6.58
N LYS A 76 -4.98 3.68 -6.29
CA LYS A 76 -3.56 4.01 -6.17
C LYS A 76 -2.73 2.84 -6.72
N PRO A 77 -2.51 2.75 -8.04
CA PRO A 77 -1.77 1.63 -8.65
C PRO A 77 -0.34 1.50 -8.13
N GLN A 78 0.26 2.60 -7.66
CA GLN A 78 1.56 2.60 -6.98
C GLN A 78 1.58 1.87 -5.63
N VAL A 79 0.41 1.43 -5.15
CA VAL A 79 0.23 0.60 -3.96
C VAL A 79 -0.39 -0.73 -4.42
N ALA A 80 0.36 -1.81 -4.32
CA ALA A 80 -0.05 -3.16 -4.72
C ALA A 80 -0.43 -3.40 -6.21
N GLY A 81 -0.20 -2.47 -7.14
CA GLY A 81 -0.54 -2.65 -8.56
C GLY A 81 0.09 -3.86 -9.25
N LEU A 82 1.26 -4.33 -8.81
CA LEU A 82 1.84 -5.57 -9.35
C LEU A 82 1.06 -6.83 -8.96
N ALA A 83 0.14 -6.77 -7.99
CA ALA A 83 -0.80 -7.86 -7.76
C ALA A 83 -1.72 -8.09 -8.98
N ILE A 84 -2.11 -7.01 -9.68
CA ILE A 84 -2.90 -7.11 -10.92
C ILE A 84 -2.06 -7.78 -12.01
N ALA A 85 -0.80 -7.39 -12.17
CA ALA A 85 0.12 -8.02 -13.11
C ALA A 85 0.35 -9.51 -12.79
N TYR A 86 0.44 -9.87 -11.51
CA TYR A 86 0.49 -11.25 -11.07
C TYR A 86 -0.74 -12.04 -11.50
N ASP A 87 -1.96 -11.51 -11.28
CA ASP A 87 -3.20 -12.21 -11.65
C ASP A 87 -3.30 -12.47 -13.16
N VAL A 88 -2.80 -11.54 -13.98
CA VAL A 88 -2.74 -11.68 -15.44
C VAL A 88 -1.72 -12.73 -15.86
N ILE A 89 -0.50 -12.70 -15.31
CA ILE A 89 0.62 -13.53 -15.76
C ILE A 89 0.55 -14.95 -15.17
N ALA A 90 0.35 -15.05 -13.86
CA ALA A 90 0.43 -16.32 -13.13
C ALA A 90 -0.91 -17.06 -13.12
N GLU A 91 -2.01 -16.37 -12.81
CA GLU A 91 -3.35 -16.96 -12.73
C GLU A 91 -4.07 -17.01 -14.07
N ARG A 92 -3.49 -16.43 -15.12
CA ARG A 92 -4.07 -16.32 -16.48
C ARG A 92 -5.47 -15.70 -16.48
N ARG A 93 -5.78 -14.88 -15.47
CA ARG A 93 -7.02 -14.10 -15.42
C ARG A 93 -6.79 -12.84 -16.23
N ILE A 94 -7.10 -12.90 -17.52
CA ILE A 94 -6.83 -11.79 -18.43
C ILE A 94 -8.02 -10.84 -18.41
N ASP A 95 -7.88 -9.78 -17.61
CA ASP A 95 -8.69 -8.57 -17.75
C ASP A 95 -7.89 -7.53 -18.53
N TRP A 96 -8.10 -7.48 -19.85
CA TRP A 96 -7.40 -6.55 -20.73
C TRP A 96 -7.64 -5.08 -20.38
N LEU A 97 -8.78 -4.76 -19.76
CA LEU A 97 -9.07 -3.40 -19.32
C LEU A 97 -8.18 -3.03 -18.14
N ALA A 98 -8.01 -3.94 -17.17
CA ALA A 98 -7.10 -3.76 -16.04
C ALA A 98 -5.64 -3.63 -16.50
N VAL A 99 -5.22 -4.45 -17.48
CA VAL A 99 -3.87 -4.37 -18.08
C VAL A 99 -3.67 -3.04 -18.79
N ALA A 100 -4.58 -2.64 -19.68
CA ALA A 100 -4.48 -1.41 -20.44
C ALA A 100 -4.44 -0.19 -19.50
N PHE A 101 -5.30 -0.16 -18.48
CA PHE A 101 -5.32 0.93 -17.52
C PHE A 101 -4.04 0.97 -16.67
N THR A 102 -3.55 -0.18 -16.20
CA THR A 102 -2.29 -0.26 -15.45
C THR A 102 -1.11 0.22 -16.31
N ALA A 103 -1.08 -0.14 -17.59
CA ALA A 103 -0.07 0.33 -18.54
C ALA A 103 -0.16 1.85 -18.77
N VAL A 104 -1.37 2.39 -18.97
CA VAL A 104 -1.59 3.84 -19.10
C VAL A 104 -1.16 4.58 -17.84
N CYS A 105 -1.52 4.08 -16.65
CA CYS A 105 -1.02 4.63 -15.39
C CYS A 105 0.52 4.57 -15.37
N GLY A 106 1.13 3.41 -15.62
CA GLY A 106 2.58 3.29 -15.67
C GLY A 106 3.25 4.32 -16.58
N VAL A 107 2.70 4.54 -17.77
CA VAL A 107 3.17 5.53 -18.74
C VAL A 107 3.00 6.96 -18.22
N VAL A 108 1.80 7.34 -17.77
CA VAL A 108 1.54 8.67 -17.20
C VAL A 108 2.50 8.95 -16.05
N TRP A 109 2.67 8.00 -15.14
CA TRP A 109 3.55 8.15 -13.98
C TRP A 109 5.04 8.19 -14.35
N PHE A 110 5.46 7.42 -15.34
CA PHE A 110 6.84 7.47 -15.86
C PHE A 110 7.18 8.86 -16.42
N PHE A 111 6.23 9.49 -17.12
CA PHE A 111 6.41 10.85 -17.65
C PHE A 111 6.21 11.96 -16.60
N PHE A 112 5.40 11.71 -15.55
CA PHE A 112 5.20 12.64 -14.43
C PHE A 112 6.30 12.55 -13.34
N MET A 113 7.45 11.93 -13.62
CA MET A 113 8.67 11.93 -12.77
C MET A 113 9.30 13.32 -12.52
N ALA A 114 8.54 14.40 -12.64
CA ALA A 114 8.92 15.73 -12.22
C ALA A 114 8.95 15.78 -10.67
N ARG A 115 10.09 15.36 -10.12
CA ARG A 115 10.69 15.70 -8.81
C ARG A 115 9.69 16.09 -7.70
N PRO A 116 9.38 15.20 -6.74
CA PRO A 116 8.79 15.67 -5.49
C PRO A 116 9.79 16.62 -4.80
N GLU A 117 9.39 17.87 -4.64
CA GLU A 117 10.15 18.87 -3.89
C GLU A 117 10.42 18.36 -2.47
N SER A 118 11.69 18.33 -2.10
CA SER A 118 12.16 17.84 -0.81
C SER A 118 11.95 18.86 0.31
N ALA A 119 11.37 18.34 1.41
CA ALA A 119 11.48 18.74 2.82
C ALA A 119 10.45 19.73 3.42
N GLY A 120 9.91 19.30 4.57
CA GLY A 120 9.04 20.06 5.47
C GLY A 120 8.03 19.16 6.20
N LEU A 121 7.68 19.46 7.45
CA LEU A 121 6.69 18.73 8.30
C LEU A 121 5.29 18.57 7.66
N HIS A 122 5.00 19.35 6.61
CA HIS A 122 3.75 19.33 5.84
C HIS A 122 3.92 18.81 4.41
N THR A 123 5.13 18.40 4.03
CA THR A 123 5.43 17.95 2.67
C THR A 123 5.33 16.43 2.54
N GLN A 124 4.90 16.02 1.36
CA GLN A 124 4.76 14.63 0.97
C GLN A 124 6.16 14.03 0.73
N VAL A 125 6.85 13.62 1.80
CA VAL A 125 8.15 12.96 1.69
C VAL A 125 8.01 11.73 0.81
N ASN A 126 8.78 11.67 -0.28
CA ASN A 126 8.82 10.52 -1.15
C ASN A 126 9.67 9.43 -0.49
N ILE A 127 9.02 8.32 -0.14
CA ILE A 127 9.65 7.22 0.61
C ILE A 127 10.12 6.06 -0.28
N THR A 128 10.01 6.22 -1.59
CA THR A 128 10.35 5.15 -2.53
C THR A 128 11.87 4.97 -2.69
N PRO A 129 12.36 3.72 -2.84
CA PRO A 129 13.73 3.43 -3.24
C PRO A 129 13.95 3.53 -4.76
N TYR A 130 12.97 3.98 -5.53
CA TYR A 130 13.08 4.11 -6.99
C TYR A 130 14.19 5.09 -7.41
N PRO A 131 14.98 4.81 -8.46
CA PRO A 131 14.96 3.61 -9.31
C PRO A 131 15.83 2.46 -8.78
N TRP A 132 16.64 2.68 -7.73
CA TRP A 132 17.57 1.66 -7.21
C TRP A 132 16.88 0.43 -6.62
N GLY A 133 15.61 0.56 -6.25
CA GLY A 133 14.77 -0.56 -5.80
C GLY A 133 14.39 -1.55 -6.90
N ILE A 134 14.43 -1.16 -8.18
CA ILE A 134 13.91 -1.97 -9.31
C ILE A 134 14.48 -3.41 -9.33
N PRO A 135 15.80 -3.65 -9.15
CA PRO A 135 16.33 -5.02 -9.12
C PRO A 135 15.72 -5.88 -8.01
N VAL A 136 15.49 -5.30 -6.82
CA VAL A 136 14.83 -5.98 -5.70
C VAL A 136 13.36 -6.25 -6.04
N GLY A 137 12.67 -5.25 -6.61
CA GLY A 137 11.30 -5.40 -7.09
C GLY A 137 11.15 -6.52 -8.10
N LEU A 138 12.03 -6.59 -9.11
CA LEU A 138 12.05 -7.66 -10.11
C LEU A 138 12.28 -9.03 -9.49
N ALA A 139 13.23 -9.14 -8.55
CA ALA A 139 13.49 -10.39 -7.83
C ALA A 139 12.27 -10.85 -7.02
N LEU A 140 11.61 -9.93 -6.29
CA LEU A 140 10.40 -10.22 -5.52
C LEU A 140 9.22 -10.60 -6.43
N PHE A 141 9.03 -9.88 -7.54
CA PHE A 141 7.96 -10.18 -8.49
C PHE A 141 8.19 -11.52 -9.19
N TRP A 142 9.41 -11.83 -9.60
CA TRP A 142 9.76 -13.15 -10.12
C TRP A 142 9.51 -14.26 -9.09
N LEU A 143 9.91 -14.03 -7.83
CA LEU A 143 9.67 -14.97 -6.74
C LEU A 143 8.17 -15.16 -6.48
N SER A 144 7.36 -14.10 -6.64
CA SER A 144 5.91 -14.16 -6.49
C SER A 144 5.28 -15.14 -7.48
N ILE A 145 5.71 -15.10 -8.75
CA ILE A 145 5.26 -16.00 -9.82
C ILE A 145 5.69 -17.44 -9.50
N ARG A 146 6.95 -17.64 -9.08
CA ARG A 146 7.50 -18.97 -8.74
C ARG A 146 6.80 -19.60 -7.55
N ARG A 147 6.47 -18.81 -6.53
CA ARG A 147 5.85 -19.28 -5.28
C ARG A 147 4.33 -19.21 -5.26
N ARG A 148 3.71 -18.74 -6.35
CA ARG A 148 2.26 -18.50 -6.43
C ARG A 148 1.75 -17.59 -5.30
N ASP A 149 2.54 -16.56 -4.96
CA ASP A 149 2.24 -15.64 -3.85
C ASP A 149 1.95 -14.23 -4.35
N LYS A 150 0.67 -13.95 -4.63
CA LYS A 150 0.21 -12.63 -5.09
C LYS A 150 0.60 -11.48 -4.16
N TRP A 151 0.77 -11.75 -2.88
CA TRP A 151 1.09 -10.72 -1.88
C TRP A 151 2.53 -10.27 -1.98
N LEU A 152 3.42 -11.16 -2.41
CA LEU A 152 4.80 -10.80 -2.70
C LEU A 152 4.86 -9.88 -3.93
N ALA A 153 3.99 -10.08 -4.91
CA ALA A 153 3.83 -9.16 -6.04
C ALA A 153 3.33 -7.79 -5.55
N ALA A 154 2.31 -7.77 -4.69
CA ALA A 154 1.82 -6.53 -4.07
C ALA A 154 2.96 -5.76 -3.37
N LEU A 155 3.75 -6.44 -2.53
CA LEU A 155 4.93 -5.85 -1.86
C LEU A 155 5.99 -5.37 -2.86
N ALA A 156 6.22 -6.10 -3.96
CA ALA A 156 7.16 -5.71 -5.00
C ALA A 156 6.83 -4.33 -5.59
N THR A 157 5.55 -3.94 -5.62
CA THR A 157 5.10 -2.63 -6.13
C THR A 157 5.85 -1.46 -5.49
N PHE A 158 6.20 -1.57 -4.20
CA PHE A 158 6.96 -0.56 -3.45
C PHE A 158 8.26 -0.17 -4.17
N PHE A 159 8.93 -1.14 -4.78
CA PHE A 159 10.23 -0.94 -5.42
C PHE A 159 10.14 -0.38 -6.85
N PHE A 160 8.97 -0.44 -7.47
CA PHE A 160 8.71 0.12 -8.81
C PHE A 160 8.02 1.48 -8.77
N ALA A 161 7.35 1.81 -7.68
CA ALA A 161 6.61 3.05 -7.55
C ALA A 161 7.58 4.26 -7.60
N PRO A 162 7.47 5.18 -8.56
CA PRO A 162 8.34 6.36 -8.63
C PRO A 162 8.10 7.36 -7.51
N TYR A 163 6.96 7.23 -6.84
CA TYR A 163 6.57 8.04 -5.69
C TYR A 163 5.67 7.23 -4.76
N MET A 164 5.92 7.33 -3.46
CA MET A 164 4.99 6.89 -2.42
C MET A 164 5.00 7.87 -1.25
N SER A 165 3.83 8.07 -0.66
CA SER A 165 3.65 8.79 0.59
C SER A 165 3.73 7.85 1.78
N GLY A 166 3.98 8.39 2.98
CA GLY A 166 3.92 7.63 4.23
C GLY A 166 2.60 6.88 4.44
N SER A 167 1.46 7.41 3.97
CA SER A 167 0.15 6.72 4.08
C SER A 167 0.11 5.38 3.31
N SER A 168 0.88 5.29 2.22
CA SER A 168 0.94 4.08 1.38
C SER A 168 1.50 2.88 2.16
N LEU A 169 2.27 3.14 3.24
CA LEU A 169 2.79 2.10 4.12
C LEU A 169 1.70 1.31 4.84
N LEU A 170 0.48 1.81 4.96
CA LEU A 170 -0.61 1.04 5.58
C LEU A 170 -0.81 -0.31 4.88
N VAL A 171 -0.88 -0.31 3.55
CA VAL A 171 -1.11 -1.53 2.77
C VAL A 171 0.07 -2.49 2.90
N TYR A 172 1.30 -1.96 2.83
CA TYR A 172 2.52 -2.75 2.98
C TYR A 172 2.66 -3.32 4.40
N SER A 173 2.34 -2.54 5.44
CA SER A 173 2.26 -2.99 6.84
C SER A 173 1.26 -4.12 7.01
N ALA A 174 0.04 -3.97 6.49
CA ALA A 174 -1.00 -4.98 6.61
C ALA A 174 -0.56 -6.29 5.93
N ILE A 175 -0.02 -6.22 4.71
CA ILE A 175 0.44 -7.41 3.97
C ILE A 175 1.65 -8.06 4.66
N GLY A 176 2.69 -7.25 4.94
CA GLY A 176 3.96 -7.72 5.49
C GLY A 176 3.82 -8.35 6.87
N THR A 177 3.00 -7.76 7.75
CA THR A 177 2.79 -8.30 9.11
C THR A 177 1.87 -9.52 9.14
N SER A 178 1.02 -9.71 8.13
CA SER A 178 0.01 -10.77 8.15
C SER A 178 0.46 -12.09 7.53
N ARG A 179 1.27 -12.05 6.45
CA ARG A 179 1.48 -13.23 5.58
C ARG A 179 2.69 -14.09 5.93
N TYR A 180 3.74 -13.50 6.50
CA TYR A 180 5.07 -14.12 6.53
C TYR A 180 5.51 -14.60 7.93
N GLY A 181 4.56 -14.78 8.85
CA GLY A 181 4.79 -15.29 10.20
C GLY A 181 5.21 -14.23 11.22
N ARG A 182 5.20 -14.60 12.51
CA ARG A 182 5.35 -13.66 13.63
C ARG A 182 6.70 -12.94 13.66
N LEU A 183 7.80 -13.67 13.45
CA LEU A 183 9.14 -13.09 13.47
C LEU A 183 9.31 -12.05 12.35
N PHE A 184 8.88 -12.41 11.13
CA PHE A 184 8.90 -11.47 10.01
C PHE A 184 8.03 -10.26 10.28
N ALA A 185 6.82 -10.44 10.84
CA ALA A 185 5.92 -9.34 11.16
C ALA A 185 6.57 -8.30 12.10
N VAL A 186 7.25 -8.76 13.15
CA VAL A 186 7.96 -7.88 14.08
C VAL A 186 9.12 -7.18 13.38
N LEU A 187 9.99 -7.92 12.68
CA LEU A 187 11.15 -7.34 11.99
C LEU A 187 10.72 -6.34 10.92
N PHE A 188 9.68 -6.66 10.15
CA PHE A 188 9.12 -5.78 9.14
C PHE A 188 8.55 -4.50 9.76
N SER A 189 7.82 -4.61 10.87
CA SER A 189 7.32 -3.46 11.61
C SER A 189 8.46 -2.58 12.15
N VAL A 190 9.54 -3.17 12.64
CA VAL A 190 10.73 -2.43 13.09
C VAL A 190 11.40 -1.69 11.93
N VAL A 191 11.56 -2.35 10.78
CA VAL A 191 12.12 -1.72 9.58
C VAL A 191 11.27 -0.54 9.12
N ILE A 192 9.93 -0.69 9.07
CA ILE A 192 9.03 0.40 8.71
C ILE A 192 9.17 1.58 9.67
N TRP A 193 9.26 1.32 10.97
CA TRP A 193 9.46 2.38 11.97
C TRP A 193 10.82 3.05 11.84
N ALA A 194 11.90 2.29 11.64
CA ALA A 194 13.24 2.83 11.46
C ALA A 194 13.31 3.74 10.22
N LEU A 195 12.71 3.30 9.11
CA LEU A 195 12.59 4.11 7.89
C LEU A 195 11.76 5.37 8.14
N ALA A 196 10.60 5.24 8.81
CA ALA A 196 9.77 6.39 9.15
C ALA A 196 10.50 7.41 10.01
N LEU A 197 11.15 6.97 11.10
CA LEU A 197 11.92 7.85 11.99
C LEU A 197 13.05 8.55 11.25
N HIS A 198 13.74 7.87 10.34
CA HIS A 198 14.77 8.50 9.51
C HIS A 198 14.22 9.60 8.59
N TRP A 199 12.95 9.53 8.17
CA TRP A 199 12.32 10.56 7.34
C TRP A 199 11.72 11.72 8.14
N PHE A 200 11.47 11.52 9.43
CA PHE A 200 10.87 12.53 10.31
C PHE A 200 11.91 13.30 11.16
N ILE A 201 13.16 12.85 11.20
CA ILE A 201 14.31 13.52 11.85
C ILE A 201 15.13 14.25 10.77
#